data_AF-A0A3P9M138-F1
#
_entry.id   AF-A0A3P9M138-F1
#
_cell.length_a   1.000
_cell.length_b   1.000
_cell.length_c   1.000
_cell.angle_alpha   90.00
_cell.angle_beta   90.00
_cell.angle_gamma   90.00
#
_symmetry.space_group_name_H-M   'P 1'
#
loop_
_entity.id
_entity.type
_entity.pdbx_description
1 polymer ?
#
loop_
_entity_poly.entity_id
_entity_poly.type
_entity_poly.pdbx_seq_one_letter_code
_entity_poly.pdbx_strand_id
1 'polypeptide(L)'
;LMLMDSILYTEFLLWRECPSLDRSSAFLSRVYREDIGPCLSFTRSELSQLVQGAVESNSLTIEPVAIPALPMIKASSIECGGPRKCALSGLSRACQHRIKLGDKGTYYYISPSSRARITTVCNFFTYIRYIQQGLVRHDAEQMFWEVMRLRREMAVAKLGFYLTDQG
;
A
#
# COMPACT_ATOMS: atom_id res chain seq x y z
N LEU A 1 -6.84 15.93 22.31
CA LEU A 1 -5.58 15.48 22.93
C LEU A 1 -5.19 14.16 22.27
N MET A 2 -4.11 14.13 21.50
CA MET A 2 -3.52 12.87 21.04
C MET A 2 -2.57 12.40 22.14
N LEU A 3 -2.89 11.27 22.77
CA LEU A 3 -2.02 10.64 23.76
C LEU A 3 -1.13 9.63 23.05
N MET A 4 0.17 9.72 23.29
CA MET A 4 1.15 8.77 22.76
C MET A 4 1.02 7.45 23.53
N ASP A 5 0.82 6.35 22.80
CA ASP A 5 0.88 5.02 23.38
C ASP A 5 2.35 4.67 23.66
N SER A 6 2.67 4.38 24.92
CA SER A 6 4.04 4.13 25.35
C SER A 6 4.63 2.85 24.76
N ILE A 7 3.81 1.81 24.55
CA ILE A 7 4.26 0.54 23.97
C ILE A 7 4.67 0.76 22.52
N LEU A 8 3.80 1.41 21.73
CA LEU A 8 4.10 1.72 20.32
C LEU A 8 5.32 2.63 20.19
N TYR A 9 5.46 3.61 21.07
CA TYR A 9 6.60 4.52 21.05
C TYR A 9 7.90 3.80 21.41
N THR A 10 7.91 2.96 22.44
CA THR A 10 9.08 2.15 22.81
C THR A 10 9.47 1.18 21.70
N GLU A 11 8.52 0.48 21.07
CA GLU A 11 8.80 -0.38 19.93
C GLU A 11 9.44 0.39 18.76
N PHE A 12 8.93 1.59 18.47
CA PHE A 12 9.49 2.47 17.44
C PHE A 12 10.90 2.96 17.79
N LEU A 13 11.15 3.39 19.03
CA LEU A 13 12.47 3.85 19.47
C LEU A 13 13.52 2.75 19.34
N LEU A 14 13.21 1.54 19.81
CA LEU A 14 14.09 0.37 19.69
C LEU A 14 14.36 0.02 18.23
N TRP A 15 13.34 0.04 17.37
CA TRP A 15 13.52 -0.19 15.94
C TRP A 15 14.40 0.88 15.29
N ARG A 16 14.25 2.14 15.68
CA ARG A 16 15.00 3.27 15.10
C ARG A 16 16.49 3.24 15.41
N GLU A 17 16.93 2.58 16.48
CA GLU A 17 18.36 2.40 16.78
C GLU A 17 19.07 1.55 15.71
N CYS A 18 18.37 0.56 15.15
CA CYS A 18 18.87 -0.28 14.06
C CYS A 18 17.74 -0.48 13.02
N PRO A 19 17.44 0.55 12.21
CA PRO A 19 16.29 0.54 11.34
C PRO A 19 16.48 -0.51 10.25
N SER A 20 15.50 -1.40 10.11
CA SER A 20 15.49 -2.45 9.11
C SER A 20 14.08 -2.69 8.57
N LEU A 21 14.00 -3.35 7.42
CA LEU A 21 12.75 -3.85 6.85
C LEU A 21 12.42 -5.28 7.32
N ASP A 22 13.19 -5.82 8.27
CA ASP A 22 12.96 -7.17 8.79
C ASP A 22 11.68 -7.22 9.62
N ARG A 23 10.84 -8.21 9.29
CA ARG A 23 9.55 -8.44 9.95
C ARG A 23 9.71 -9.03 11.36
N SER A 24 10.91 -9.44 11.76
CA SER A 24 11.19 -9.96 13.10
C SER A 24 11.10 -8.92 14.21
N SER A 25 11.31 -7.63 13.89
CA SER A 25 11.21 -6.55 14.88
C SER A 25 9.78 -6.40 15.43
N ALA A 26 9.66 -6.10 16.72
CA ALA A 26 8.34 -5.90 17.37
C ALA A 26 7.51 -4.84 16.65
N PHE A 27 8.15 -3.72 16.29
CA PHE A 27 7.55 -2.63 15.53
C PHE A 27 6.97 -3.10 14.19
N LEU A 28 7.78 -3.66 13.28
CA LEU A 28 7.27 -4.05 11.97
C LEU A 28 6.31 -5.22 12.06
N SER A 29 6.59 -6.24 12.88
CA SER A 29 5.70 -7.39 13.08
C SER A 29 4.27 -6.95 13.43
N ARG A 30 4.16 -5.95 14.32
CA ARG A 30 2.88 -5.34 14.67
C ARG A 30 2.21 -4.66 13.49
N VAL A 31 2.91 -3.77 12.77
CA VAL A 31 2.35 -3.06 11.61
C VAL A 31 1.92 -4.03 10.51
N TYR A 32 2.67 -5.13 10.31
CA TYR A 32 2.27 -6.18 9.39
C TYR A 32 0.97 -6.86 9.77
N ARG A 33 0.85 -7.28 11.03
CA ARG A 33 -0.32 -7.98 11.55
C ARG A 33 -1.57 -7.09 11.55
N GLU A 34 -1.41 -5.85 12.00
CA GLU A 34 -2.55 -4.96 12.26
C GLU A 34 -2.96 -4.17 11.01
N ASP A 35 -2.02 -3.80 10.14
CA ASP A 35 -2.26 -2.83 9.07
C ASP A 35 -1.91 -3.35 7.66
N ILE A 36 -0.66 -3.73 7.39
CA ILE A 36 -0.21 -4.10 6.02
C ILE A 36 -0.93 -5.35 5.51
N GLY A 37 -0.96 -6.42 6.31
CA GLY A 37 -1.61 -7.68 5.94
C GLY A 37 -3.10 -7.48 5.62
N PRO A 38 -3.88 -6.85 6.53
CA PRO A 38 -5.27 -6.48 6.24
C PRO A 38 -5.42 -5.54 5.05
N CYS A 39 -4.51 -4.57 4.82
CA CYS A 39 -4.56 -3.67 3.66
C CYS A 39 -4.31 -4.38 2.33
N LEU A 40 -3.47 -5.41 2.28
CA LEU A 40 -3.13 -6.11 1.05
C LEU A 40 -3.86 -7.44 0.86
N SER A 41 -4.77 -7.80 1.77
CA SER A 41 -5.62 -8.99 1.61
C SER A 41 -6.78 -8.72 0.64
N PHE A 42 -6.67 -9.25 -0.59
CA PHE A 42 -7.74 -9.19 -1.60
C PHE A 42 -8.29 -10.58 -1.93
N THR A 43 -9.46 -10.60 -2.58
CA THR A 43 -10.14 -11.83 -3.00
C THR A 43 -9.24 -12.78 -3.78
N ARG A 44 -8.40 -12.23 -4.68
CA ARG A 44 -7.39 -13.01 -5.40
C ARG A 44 -6.10 -13.10 -4.56
N SER A 45 -5.99 -14.15 -3.77
CA SER A 45 -4.89 -14.37 -2.81
C SER A 45 -3.51 -14.40 -3.46
N GLU A 46 -3.34 -15.13 -4.58
CA GLU A 46 -2.04 -15.22 -5.29
C GLU A 46 -1.56 -13.84 -5.76
N LEU A 47 -2.44 -13.06 -6.40
CA LEU A 47 -2.11 -11.72 -6.85
C LEU A 47 -1.85 -10.78 -5.66
N SER A 48 -2.54 -10.99 -4.54
CA SER A 48 -2.28 -10.25 -3.30
C SER A 48 -0.86 -10.46 -2.78
N GLN A 49 -0.36 -11.70 -2.79
CA GLN A 49 1.02 -12.01 -2.40
C GLN A 49 2.04 -11.39 -3.35
N LEU A 50 1.76 -11.40 -4.66
CA LEU A 50 2.62 -10.74 -5.65
C LEU A 50 2.66 -9.22 -5.46
N VAL A 51 1.51 -8.60 -5.18
CA VAL A 51 1.43 -7.16 -4.86
C VAL A 51 2.26 -6.86 -3.61
N GLN A 52 2.09 -7.63 -2.54
CA GLN A 52 2.84 -7.43 -1.31
C GLN A 52 4.35 -7.54 -1.55
N GLY A 53 4.81 -8.59 -2.23
CA GLY A 53 6.23 -8.72 -2.57
C GLY A 53 6.76 -7.57 -3.45
N ALA A 54 5.93 -7.07 -4.37
CA ALA A 54 6.30 -5.93 -5.21
C ALA A 54 6.40 -4.62 -4.42
N VAL A 55 5.51 -4.40 -3.44
CA VAL A 55 5.56 -3.23 -2.54
C VAL A 55 6.81 -3.27 -1.66
N GLU A 56 7.09 -4.43 -1.07
CA GLU A 56 8.25 -4.63 -0.18
C GLU A 56 9.59 -4.49 -0.91
N SER A 57 9.66 -4.95 -2.17
CA SER A 57 10.83 -4.80 -3.05
C SER A 57 10.91 -3.45 -3.77
N ASN A 58 9.95 -2.54 -3.55
CA ASN A 58 9.87 -1.25 -4.23
C ASN A 58 9.82 -1.35 -5.77
N SER A 59 9.16 -2.39 -6.29
CA SER A 59 9.05 -2.69 -7.72
C SER A 59 7.63 -2.55 -8.28
N LEU A 60 6.68 -2.08 -7.47
CA LEU A 60 5.31 -1.81 -7.88
C LEU A 60 5.19 -0.39 -8.46
N THR A 61 4.60 -0.27 -9.65
CA THR A 61 4.20 1.02 -10.21
C THR A 61 2.69 1.12 -10.36
N ILE A 62 2.15 2.33 -10.19
CA ILE A 62 0.74 2.65 -10.39
C ILE A 62 0.64 3.69 -11.50
N GLU A 63 -0.11 3.40 -12.55
CA GLU A 63 -0.28 4.28 -13.70
C GLU A 63 -1.75 4.64 -13.89
N PRO A 64 -2.08 5.92 -14.19
CA PRO A 64 -3.41 6.26 -14.67
C PRO A 64 -3.64 5.65 -16.05
N VAL A 65 -4.89 5.30 -16.33
CA VAL A 65 -5.33 4.82 -17.64
C VAL A 65 -6.12 5.95 -18.29
N ALA A 66 -5.66 6.43 -19.44
CA ALA A 66 -6.43 7.36 -20.25
C ALA A 66 -7.77 6.69 -20.63
N ILE A 67 -8.89 7.37 -20.37
CA ILE A 67 -10.21 6.89 -20.79
C ILE A 67 -10.20 6.88 -22.32
N PRO A 68 -10.19 5.71 -22.99
CA PRO A 68 -10.23 5.73 -24.44
C PRO A 68 -11.67 6.06 -24.85
N ALA A 69 -11.84 7.00 -25.79
CA ALA A 69 -13.12 7.34 -26.39
C ALA A 69 -13.77 6.16 -27.16
N LEU A 70 -13.06 5.04 -27.30
CA LEU A 70 -13.48 3.84 -28.02
C LEU A 70 -13.12 2.59 -27.21
N PRO A 71 -13.93 1.51 -27.26
CA PRO A 71 -13.62 0.27 -26.57
C PRO A 71 -12.38 -0.39 -27.22
N MET A 72 -11.21 -0.23 -26.59
CA MET A 72 -10.03 -1.00 -27.00
C MET A 72 -10.25 -2.47 -26.68
N ILE A 73 -10.50 -3.26 -27.72
CA ILE A 73 -10.44 -4.71 -27.73
C ILE A 73 -8.95 -5.10 -27.68
N LYS A 74 -8.29 -4.90 -26.54
CA LYS A 74 -7.15 -5.74 -26.19
C LYS A 74 -7.70 -6.78 -25.23
N ALA A 75 -7.62 -8.04 -25.64
CA ALA A 75 -7.95 -9.20 -24.83
C ALA A 75 -7.16 -9.13 -23.52
N SER A 76 -7.74 -8.47 -22.52
CA SER A 76 -7.33 -8.67 -21.15
C SER A 76 -7.70 -10.10 -20.85
N SER A 77 -6.70 -10.93 -20.56
CA SER A 77 -6.98 -12.22 -19.94
C SER A 77 -7.90 -11.95 -18.74
N ILE A 78 -8.89 -12.81 -18.52
CA ILE A 78 -9.90 -12.68 -17.44
C ILE A 78 -9.25 -12.34 -16.09
N GLU A 79 -8.00 -12.77 -15.94
CA GLU A 79 -7.11 -12.58 -14.81
C GLU A 79 -6.56 -11.15 -14.61
N CYS A 80 -6.35 -10.36 -15.66
CA CYS A 80 -5.76 -9.01 -15.56
C CYS A 80 -6.78 -7.92 -15.19
N GLY A 81 -8.05 -8.28 -15.06
CA GLY A 81 -9.15 -7.32 -14.92
C GLY A 81 -9.34 -6.48 -16.18
N GLY A 82 -10.07 -5.39 -16.06
CA GLY A 82 -10.28 -4.45 -17.16
C GLY A 82 -10.83 -3.10 -16.66
N PRO A 83 -11.13 -2.16 -17.57
CA PRO A 83 -11.62 -0.83 -17.20
C PRO A 83 -12.90 -0.83 -16.34
N ARG A 84 -13.66 -1.93 -16.33
CA ARG A 84 -14.87 -2.11 -15.52
C ARG A 84 -14.79 -3.23 -14.48
N LYS A 85 -13.64 -3.88 -14.29
CA LYS A 85 -13.47 -4.99 -13.34
C LYS A 85 -12.10 -4.95 -12.69
N CYS A 86 -12.07 -4.92 -11.37
CA CYS A 86 -10.82 -4.92 -10.61
C CYS A 86 -10.18 -6.32 -10.59
N ALA A 87 -8.90 -6.41 -10.93
CA ALA A 87 -8.14 -7.66 -10.93
C ALA A 87 -7.93 -8.26 -9.52
N LEU A 88 -7.89 -7.41 -8.48
CA LEU A 88 -7.61 -7.82 -7.10
C LEU A 88 -8.87 -8.29 -6.36
N SER A 89 -9.93 -7.49 -6.40
CA SER A 89 -11.18 -7.80 -5.69
C SER A 89 -12.17 -8.61 -6.53
N GLY A 90 -12.02 -8.62 -7.85
CA GLY A 90 -12.97 -9.21 -8.79
C GLY A 90 -14.26 -8.40 -8.99
N LEU A 91 -14.44 -7.30 -8.26
CA LEU A 91 -15.66 -6.48 -8.29
C LEU A 91 -15.75 -5.63 -9.56
N SER A 92 -16.97 -5.50 -10.08
CA SER A 92 -17.28 -4.63 -11.22
C SER A 92 -17.32 -3.17 -10.78
N ARG A 93 -16.26 -2.42 -11.10
CA ARG A 93 -16.07 -0.99 -10.79
C ARG A 93 -15.26 -0.34 -11.89
N ALA A 94 -15.45 0.96 -12.12
CA ALA A 94 -14.60 1.74 -13.01
C ALA A 94 -13.16 1.77 -12.46
N CYS A 95 -12.22 1.23 -13.24
CA CYS A 95 -10.81 1.15 -12.91
C CYS A 95 -10.04 2.11 -13.82
N GLN A 96 -9.74 3.30 -13.29
CA GLN A 96 -8.97 4.35 -13.98
C GLN A 96 -7.46 4.21 -13.76
N HIS A 97 -7.03 3.19 -13.02
CA HIS A 97 -5.62 2.94 -12.73
C HIS A 97 -5.28 1.48 -12.99
N ARG A 98 -4.02 1.24 -13.33
CA ARG A 98 -3.44 -0.08 -13.48
C ARG A 98 -2.12 -0.17 -12.73
N ILE A 99 -1.76 -1.36 -12.29
CA ILE A 99 -0.48 -1.63 -11.63
C ILE A 99 0.39 -2.55 -12.47
N LYS A 100 1.70 -2.36 -12.37
CA LYS A 100 2.72 -3.26 -12.88
C LYS A 100 3.55 -3.78 -11.71
N LEU A 101 3.83 -5.08 -11.70
CA LEU A 101 4.57 -5.77 -10.64
C LEU A 101 5.96 -6.16 -11.17
N GLY A 102 6.98 -5.36 -10.85
CA GLY A 102 8.32 -5.49 -11.40
C GLY A 102 8.36 -5.35 -12.93
N ASP A 103 9.25 -6.10 -13.58
CA ASP A 103 9.48 -5.99 -15.02
C ASP A 103 8.63 -6.94 -15.87
N LYS A 104 7.67 -7.66 -15.26
CA LYS A 104 6.89 -8.74 -15.89
C LYS A 104 5.94 -8.32 -17.03
N GLY A 105 6.03 -7.08 -17.55
CA GLY A 105 5.27 -6.58 -18.72
C GLY A 105 3.74 -6.59 -18.61
N THR A 106 3.19 -7.13 -17.52
CA THR A 106 1.76 -7.39 -17.33
C THR A 106 1.15 -6.32 -16.45
N TYR A 107 0.02 -5.77 -16.90
CA TYR A 107 -0.72 -4.74 -16.18
C TYR A 107 -2.01 -5.30 -15.61
N TYR A 108 -2.34 -4.89 -14.38
CA TYR A 108 -3.56 -5.29 -13.68
C TYR A 108 -4.42 -4.07 -13.38
N TYR A 109 -5.66 -4.07 -13.86
CA TYR A 109 -6.59 -2.97 -13.58
C TYR A 109 -7.06 -3.02 -12.12
N ILE A 110 -7.05 -1.87 -11.43
CA ILE A 110 -7.42 -1.79 -10.02
C ILE A 110 -8.50 -0.75 -9.76
N SER A 111 -9.41 -1.08 -8.84
CA SER A 111 -10.44 -0.14 -8.38
C SER A 111 -9.84 0.99 -7.55
N PRO A 112 -10.53 2.14 -7.40
CA PRO A 112 -10.10 3.22 -6.51
C PRO A 112 -9.84 2.75 -5.07
N SER A 113 -10.70 1.85 -4.54
CA SER A 113 -10.52 1.26 -3.21
C SER A 113 -9.23 0.43 -3.10
N SER A 114 -8.97 -0.43 -4.09
CA SER A 114 -7.74 -1.23 -4.13
C SER A 114 -6.50 -0.34 -4.28
N ARG A 115 -6.57 0.72 -5.10
CA ARG A 115 -5.51 1.72 -5.25
C ARG A 115 -5.19 2.37 -3.90
N ALA A 116 -6.20 2.88 -3.20
CA ALA A 116 -6.00 3.54 -1.91
C ALA A 116 -5.32 2.62 -0.88
N ARG A 117 -5.76 1.36 -0.80
CA ARG A 117 -5.13 0.35 0.08
C ARG A 117 -3.67 0.10 -0.27
N ILE A 118 -3.32 -0.03 -1.55
CA ILE A 118 -1.93 -0.21 -1.98
C ILE A 118 -1.10 1.05 -1.72
N THR A 119 -1.62 2.22 -2.06
CA THR A 119 -0.91 3.49 -1.92
C THR A 119 -0.57 3.80 -0.46
N THR A 120 -1.48 3.58 0.48
CA THR A 120 -1.21 3.81 1.92
C THR A 120 -0.08 2.91 2.44
N VAL A 121 -0.03 1.65 1.99
CA VAL A 121 1.07 0.74 2.32
C VAL A 121 2.38 1.18 1.66
N CYS A 122 2.35 1.60 0.38
CA CYS A 122 3.53 2.14 -0.29
C CYS A 122 4.07 3.37 0.43
N ASN A 123 3.21 4.31 0.85
CA ASN A 123 3.60 5.51 1.59
C ASN A 123 4.30 5.15 2.90
N PHE A 124 3.77 4.16 3.64
CA PHE A 124 4.42 3.64 4.83
C PHE A 124 5.83 3.13 4.54
N PHE A 125 5.98 2.21 3.57
CA PHE A 125 7.30 1.66 3.24
C PHE A 125 8.28 2.71 2.71
N THR A 126 7.81 3.68 1.92
CA THR A 126 8.65 4.80 1.46
C THR A 126 9.22 5.57 2.65
N TYR A 127 8.38 5.92 3.62
CA TYR A 127 8.84 6.63 4.81
C TYR A 127 9.81 5.79 5.66
N ILE A 128 9.49 4.51 5.89
CA ILE A 128 10.39 3.58 6.62
C ILE A 128 11.75 3.46 5.93
N ARG A 129 11.79 3.37 4.60
CA ARG A 129 13.06 3.36 3.83
C ARG A 129 13.82 4.68 3.97
N TYR A 130 13.14 5.82 3.97
CA TYR A 130 13.79 7.11 4.19
C TYR A 130 14.43 7.20 5.58
N ILE A 131 13.77 6.66 6.61
CA ILE A 131 14.37 6.55 7.95
C ILE A 131 15.60 5.65 7.91
N GLN A 132 15.48 4.44 7.33
CA GLN A 132 16.58 3.48 7.23
C GLN A 132 17.80 4.05 6.50
N GLN A 133 17.59 4.85 5.46
CA GLN A 133 18.64 5.48 4.66
C GLN A 133 19.21 6.75 5.29
N GLY A 134 18.71 7.19 6.45
CA GLY A 134 19.13 8.43 7.11
C GLY A 134 18.70 9.71 6.38
N LEU A 135 17.66 9.63 5.54
CA LEU A 135 17.15 10.78 4.79
C LEU A 135 16.22 11.68 5.64
N VAL A 136 15.70 11.15 6.74
CA VAL A 136 14.81 11.88 7.66
C VAL A 136 15.63 12.51 8.79
N ARG A 137 15.60 13.84 8.91
CA ARG A 137 16.37 14.63 9.90
C ARG A 137 15.52 15.17 11.07
N HIS A 138 14.34 14.60 11.28
CA HIS A 138 13.41 14.99 12.34
C HIS A 138 13.75 14.34 13.70
N ASP A 139 13.22 14.89 14.79
CA ASP A 139 13.34 14.25 16.10
C ASP A 139 12.47 12.98 16.21
N ALA A 140 12.70 12.20 17.29
CA ALA A 140 12.03 10.92 17.50
C ALA A 140 10.51 11.01 17.52
N GLU A 141 9.99 12.05 18.15
CA GLU A 141 8.57 12.23 18.36
C GLU A 141 7.89 12.62 17.05
N GLN A 142 8.49 13.54 16.28
CA GLN A 142 8.01 13.91 14.95
C GLN A 142 7.97 12.70 14.00
N MET A 143 9.03 11.90 13.99
CA MET A 143 9.07 10.68 13.16
C MET A 143 8.00 9.68 13.58
N PHE A 144 7.83 9.48 14.90
CA PHE A 144 6.81 8.59 15.42
C PHE A 144 5.40 9.03 15.03
N TRP A 145 5.08 10.33 15.15
CA TRP A 145 3.78 10.85 14.76
C TRP A 145 3.50 10.70 13.27
N GLU A 146 4.52 10.82 12.42
CA GLU A 146 4.39 10.55 11.00
C GLU A 146 4.12 9.06 10.72
N VAL A 147 4.80 8.15 11.43
CA VAL A 147 4.48 6.72 11.39
C VAL A 147 3.04 6.46 11.84
N MET A 148 2.57 7.08 12.93
CA MET A 148 1.19 6.93 13.41
C MET A 148 0.18 7.47 12.40
N ARG A 149 0.49 8.58 11.72
CA ARG A 149 -0.32 9.15 10.64
C ARG A 149 -0.47 8.15 9.49
N LEU A 150 0.64 7.54 9.03
CA LEU A 150 0.65 6.53 7.96
C LEU A 150 -0.08 5.25 8.36
N ARG A 151 0.09 4.78 9.61
CA ARG A 151 -0.67 3.65 10.14
C ARG A 151 -2.17 3.93 10.19
N ARG A 152 -2.58 5.14 10.57
CA ARG A 152 -3.99 5.57 10.55
C ARG A 152 -4.55 5.52 9.13
N GLU A 153 -3.81 5.98 8.12
CA GLU A 153 -4.25 5.90 6.73
C GLU A 153 -4.50 4.45 6.28
N MET A 154 -3.60 3.53 6.61
CA MET A 154 -3.80 2.09 6.37
C MET A 154 -5.02 1.55 7.15
N ALA A 155 -5.15 1.93 8.44
CA ALA A 155 -6.23 1.45 9.29
C ALA A 155 -7.63 1.88 8.81
N VAL A 156 -7.73 3.05 8.17
CA VAL A 156 -8.96 3.55 7.56
C VAL A 156 -9.18 2.88 6.18
N ALA A 157 -8.12 2.74 5.38
CA ALA A 157 -8.18 2.12 4.05
C ALA A 157 -8.58 0.64 4.09
N LYS A 158 -8.09 -0.14 5.07
CA LYS A 158 -8.47 -1.57 5.21
C LYS A 158 -9.96 -1.78 5.48
N LEU A 159 -10.63 -0.78 6.05
CA LEU A 159 -12.08 -0.78 6.29
C LEU A 159 -12.89 -0.28 5.08
N GLY A 160 -12.23 0.08 3.99
CA GLY A 160 -12.87 0.54 2.76
C GLY A 160 -13.14 2.04 2.70
N PHE A 161 -12.65 2.83 3.67
CA PHE A 161 -12.73 4.28 3.63
C PHE A 161 -11.53 4.85 2.85
N TYR A 162 -11.80 5.55 1.76
CA TYR A 162 -10.78 6.19 0.94
C TYR A 162 -11.35 7.46 0.31
N LEU A 163 -10.47 8.44 0.07
CA LEU A 163 -10.83 9.62 -0.70
C LEU A 163 -10.95 9.22 -2.17
N THR A 164 -12.10 9.49 -2.77
CA THR A 164 -12.21 9.55 -4.24
C THR A 164 -11.73 10.92 -4.68
N ASP A 165 -10.93 11.01 -5.73
CA ASP A 165 -10.52 12.26 -6.40
C ASP A 165 -11.73 13.01 -7.05
N GLN A 166 -12.93 12.93 -6.45
CA GLN A 166 -14.09 13.76 -6.79
C GLN A 166 -14.16 14.92 -5.80
N GLY A 167 -13.26 15.88 -6.01
CA GLY A 167 -13.38 17.27 -5.58
C GLY A 167 -13.33 18.14 -6.81
#